data_AF-A0A2R7Y554-F1
#
_entry.id   AF-A0A2R7Y554-F1
#
_cell.length_a   1.000
_cell.length_b   1.000
_cell.length_c   1.000
_cell.angle_alpha   90.00
_cell.angle_beta   90.00
_cell.angle_gamma   90.00
#
_symmetry.space_group_name_H-M   'P 1'
#
loop_
_entity.id
_entity.type
_entity.pdbx_description
1 polymer ?
#
loop_
_entity_poly.entity_id
_entity_poly.type
_entity_poly.pdbx_seq_one_letter_code
_entity_poly.pdbx_strand_id
1 'polypeptide(L)'
;MSVKISIRVKKEILEIADKMVRYGLARSRSQAINTMIEKGLRDVINEVKFWDEIYLEAEKLVTNNFKLRHGELRKLLEEDRLMR
;
A
#
# COMPACT_ATOMS: atom_id res chain seq x y z
N MET A 1 0.29 -17.61 12.58
CA MET A 1 1.69 -17.63 13.05
C MET A 1 2.11 -16.20 13.35
N SER A 2 2.81 -15.94 14.45
CA SER A 2 3.36 -14.61 14.77
C SER A 2 4.87 -14.59 14.49
N VAL A 3 5.34 -13.57 13.79
CA VAL A 3 6.76 -13.36 13.49
C VAL A 3 7.26 -12.21 14.37
N LYS A 4 8.40 -12.40 15.04
CA LYS A 4 9.05 -11.34 15.81
C LYS A 4 9.89 -10.49 14.87
N ILE A 5 9.65 -9.19 14.88
CA ILE A 5 10.42 -8.21 14.14
C ILE A 5 11.04 -7.21 15.12
N SER A 6 12.25 -6.75 14.80
CA SER A 6 12.85 -5.58 15.44
C SER A 6 12.64 -4.40 14.52
N ILE A 7 11.99 -3.34 15.01
CA ILE A 7 11.67 -2.15 14.23
C ILE A 7 12.15 -0.89 14.97
N ARG A 8 12.66 0.08 14.21
CA ARG A 8 12.92 1.43 14.72
C ARG A 8 11.66 2.26 14.55
N VAL A 9 11.22 2.90 15.63
CA VAL A 9 10.02 3.73 15.66
C VAL A 9 10.32 5.11 16.23
N LYS A 10 9.51 6.11 15.88
CA LYS A 10 9.56 7.44 16.51
C LYS A 10 9.19 7.33 17.99
N LYS A 11 9.72 8.24 18.81
CA LYS A 11 9.46 8.28 20.26
C LYS A 11 7.96 8.40 20.59
N GLU A 12 7.22 9.18 19.80
CA GLU A 12 5.77 9.36 19.94
C GLU A 12 4.99 8.03 19.88
N ILE A 13 5.39 7.11 19.00
CA ILE A 13 4.74 5.79 18.87
C ILE A 13 4.98 4.96 20.14
N LEU A 14 6.19 5.04 20.70
CA LEU A 14 6.53 4.35 21.95
C LEU A 14 5.72 4.91 23.12
N GLU A 15 5.56 6.23 23.20
CA GLU A 15 4.75 6.89 24.25
C GLU A 15 3.28 6.50 24.19
N ILE A 16 2.72 6.39 22.97
CA ILE A 16 1.36 5.89 22.77
C ILE A 16 1.26 4.43 23.22
N ALA A 17 2.21 3.58 22.81
CA ALA A 17 2.24 2.17 23.22
C ALA A 17 2.32 2.04 24.75
N ASP A 18 3.10 2.89 25.42
CA ASP A 18 3.18 2.95 26.88
C ASP A 18 1.85 3.34 27.53
N LYS A 19 1.15 4.35 27.00
CA LYS A 19 -0.19 4.71 27.47
C LYS A 19 -1.18 3.56 27.28
N MET A 20 -1.13 2.87 26.15
CA MET A 20 -1.99 1.70 25.89
C MET A 20 -1.77 0.58 26.91
N VAL A 21 -0.52 0.30 27.29
CA VAL A 21 -0.22 -0.67 28.35
C VAL A 21 -0.70 -0.18 29.71
N ARG A 22 -0.42 1.08 30.07
CA ARG A 22 -0.86 1.68 31.34
C ARG A 22 -2.38 1.67 31.50
N TYR A 23 -3.13 1.87 30.43
CA TYR A 23 -4.58 1.87 30.43
C TYR A 23 -5.20 0.47 30.30
N GLY A 24 -4.39 -0.59 30.25
CA GLY A 24 -4.88 -1.97 30.09
C GLY A 24 -5.43 -2.30 28.70
N LEU A 25 -5.21 -1.42 27.71
CA LEU A 25 -5.62 -1.64 26.32
C LEU A 25 -4.73 -2.66 25.60
N ALA A 26 -3.54 -2.93 26.14
CA ALA A 26 -2.62 -3.95 25.64
C ALA A 26 -1.83 -4.58 26.79
N ARG A 27 -1.49 -5.87 26.66
CA ARG A 27 -0.69 -6.62 27.65
C ARG A 27 0.81 -6.30 27.57
N SER A 28 1.27 -5.75 26.45
CA SER A 28 2.67 -5.36 26.22
C SER A 28 2.79 -4.28 25.14
N ARG A 29 3.95 -3.62 25.07
CA ARG A 29 4.26 -2.65 24.01
C ARG A 29 4.18 -3.27 22.62
N SER A 30 4.66 -4.51 22.47
CA SER A 30 4.58 -5.24 21.20
C SER A 30 3.13 -5.49 20.78
N GLN A 31 2.28 -5.88 21.72
CA GLN A 31 0.85 -6.04 21.42
C GLN A 31 0.22 -4.69 21.05
N ALA A 32 0.52 -3.62 21.76
CA ALA A 32 0.02 -2.28 21.46
C ALA A 32 0.41 -1.84 20.03
N ILE A 33 1.68 -2.03 19.67
CA ILE A 33 2.20 -1.71 18.33
C ILE A 33 1.52 -2.55 17.25
N ASN A 34 1.37 -3.85 17.47
CA ASN A 34 0.66 -4.72 16.52
C ASN A 34 -0.78 -4.26 16.32
N THR A 35 -1.50 -3.91 17.39
CA THR A 35 -2.87 -3.39 17.30
C THR A 35 -2.92 -2.05 16.55
N MET A 36 -1.93 -1.18 16.72
CA MET A 36 -1.84 0.07 15.94
C MET A 36 -1.64 -0.22 14.44
N ILE A 37 -0.74 -1.16 14.11
CA ILE A 37 -0.48 -1.58 12.73
C ILE A 37 -1.73 -2.20 12.10
N GLU A 38 -2.37 -3.15 12.79
CA GLU A 38 -3.59 -3.82 12.31
C GLU A 38 -4.71 -2.84 12.00
N LYS A 39 -4.88 -1.79 12.83
CA LYS A 39 -5.88 -0.75 12.58
C LYS A 39 -5.58 0.08 11.33
N GLY A 40 -4.31 0.38 11.05
CA GLY A 40 -3.90 1.11 9.84
C GLY A 40 -3.73 0.23 8.59
N LEU A 41 -3.76 -1.09 8.75
CA LEU A 41 -3.40 -2.03 7.68
C LEU A 41 -4.36 -2.00 6.49
N ARG A 42 -5.64 -1.71 6.72
CA ARG A 42 -6.65 -1.69 5.64
C ARG A 42 -6.33 -0.68 4.56
N ASP A 43 -5.92 0.53 4.94
CA ASP A 43 -5.63 1.60 3.99
C ASP A 43 -4.37 1.26 3.18
N VAL A 44 -3.35 0.73 3.85
CA VAL A 44 -2.10 0.29 3.22
C VAL A 44 -2.33 -0.86 2.23
N ILE A 45 -3.18 -1.84 2.56
CA ILE A 45 -3.50 -2.95 1.65
C ILE A 45 -4.13 -2.43 0.35
N ASN A 46 -5.06 -1.48 0.45
CA ASN A 46 -5.73 -0.93 -0.72
C ASN A 46 -4.74 -0.18 -1.62
N GLU A 47 -3.84 0.60 -1.03
CA GLU A 47 -2.79 1.31 -1.77
C GLU A 47 -1.82 0.33 -2.45
N VAL A 48 -1.38 -0.73 -1.76
CA VAL A 48 -0.50 -1.74 -2.35
C VAL A 48 -1.18 -2.45 -3.52
N LYS A 49 -2.45 -2.86 -3.38
CA LYS A 49 -3.20 -3.51 -4.48
C LYS A 49 -3.31 -2.62 -5.71
N PHE A 50 -3.59 -1.34 -5.50
CA PHE A 50 -3.65 -0.36 -6.58
C PHE A 50 -2.31 -0.28 -7.33
N TRP A 51 -1.20 -0.25 -6.60
CA TRP A 51 0.12 -0.24 -7.23
C TRP A 51 0.45 -1.57 -7.91
N ASP A 52 0.09 -2.72 -7.33
CA ASP A 52 0.27 -4.03 -7.95
C ASP A 52 -0.44 -4.10 -9.31
N GLU A 53 -1.68 -3.58 -9.40
CA GLU A 53 -2.44 -3.48 -10.66
C GLU A 53 -1.72 -2.60 -11.68
N ILE A 54 -1.26 -1.41 -11.29
CA ILE A 54 -0.52 -0.50 -12.17
C ILE A 54 0.76 -1.13 -12.69
N TYR A 55 1.54 -1.77 -11.82
CA TYR A 55 2.80 -2.40 -12.23
C TYR A 55 2.56 -3.53 -13.22
N LEU A 56 1.49 -4.30 -13.02
CA LEU A 56 1.13 -5.41 -13.91
C LEU A 56 0.63 -4.89 -15.27
N GLU A 57 -0.10 -3.77 -15.30
CA GLU A 57 -0.46 -3.09 -16.56
C GLU A 57 0.76 -2.50 -17.28
N ALA A 58 1.66 -1.85 -16.56
CA ALA A 58 2.90 -1.32 -17.11
C ALA A 58 3.76 -2.45 -17.71
N GLU A 59 3.87 -3.59 -17.01
CA GLU A 59 4.59 -4.77 -17.49
C GLU A 59 3.95 -5.35 -18.76
N LYS A 60 2.61 -5.41 -18.84
CA LYS A 60 1.90 -5.80 -20.07
C LYS A 60 2.21 -4.86 -21.23
N LEU A 61 2.25 -3.55 -21.00
CA LEU A 61 2.57 -2.58 -22.05
C LEU A 61 4.01 -2.70 -22.55
N VAL A 62 4.96 -2.97 -21.62
CA VAL A 62 6.36 -3.24 -21.97
C VAL A 62 6.48 -4.54 -22.78
N THR A 63 5.82 -5.62 -22.32
CA THR A 63 5.84 -6.94 -22.98
C THR A 63 5.20 -6.90 -24.37
N ASN A 64 4.11 -6.13 -24.52
CA ASN A 64 3.45 -5.90 -25.81
C ASN A 64 4.23 -4.93 -26.72
N ASN A 65 5.43 -4.49 -26.30
CA ASN A 65 6.34 -3.63 -27.06
C ASN A 65 5.66 -2.34 -27.58
N PHE A 66 4.70 -1.81 -26.82
CA PHE A 66 4.06 -0.52 -27.10
C PHE A 66 5.07 0.60 -26.83
N LYS A 67 5.97 0.82 -27.79
CA LYS A 67 6.73 2.06 -27.86
C LYS A 67 5.74 3.14 -28.31
N LEU A 68 5.49 4.12 -27.46
CA LEU A 68 4.94 5.42 -27.86
C LEU A 68 5.92 6.08 -28.84
N ARG A 69 5.90 5.64 -30.09
CA ARG A 69 6.50 6.35 -31.20
C ARG A 69 5.56 7.52 -31.47
N HIS A 70 6.07 8.72 -31.19
CA HIS A 70 5.49 10.02 -31.52
C HIS A 70 4.23 9.98 -32.40
N GLY A 71 3.09 10.44 -31.85
CA GLY A 71 1.98 10.98 -32.63
C GLY A 71 0.65 10.21 -32.64
N GLU A 72 0.57 8.97 -32.14
CA GLU A 72 -0.65 8.15 -32.32
C GLU A 72 -1.60 8.05 -31.12
N LEU A 73 -1.30 8.74 -30.01
CA LEU A 73 -2.18 8.78 -28.82
C LEU A 73 -3.60 9.24 -29.16
N ARG A 74 -3.73 10.09 -30.18
CA ARG A 74 -4.99 10.67 -30.63
C ARG A 74 -5.92 9.63 -31.26
N LYS A 75 -5.37 8.66 -32.01
CA LYS A 75 -6.17 7.60 -32.64
C LYS A 75 -6.70 6.59 -31.62
N LEU A 76 -5.84 6.18 -30.67
CA LEU A 76 -6.25 5.29 -29.56
C LEU A 76 -7.34 5.92 -28.69
N LEU A 77 -7.23 7.23 -28.40
CA LEU A 77 -8.25 7.96 -27.65
C LEU A 77 -9.55 8.19 -28.45
N GLU A 78 -9.48 8.26 -29.78
CA GLU A 78 -10.67 8.36 -30.65
C GLU A 78 -11.40 7.02 -30.76
N GLU A 79 -10.69 5.90 -30.86
CA GLU A 79 -11.26 4.55 -30.89
C GLU A 79 -11.99 4.19 -29.59
N ASP A 80 -11.39 4.50 -28.44
CA ASP A 80 -12.00 4.24 -27.13
C ASP A 80 -13.25 5.11 -26.88
N ARG A 81 -13.26 6.34 -27.42
CA ARG A 81 -14.43 7.24 -27.38
C ARG A 81 -15.56 6.81 -28.32
N LEU A 82 -15.27 6.06 -29.38
CA LEU A 82 -16.27 5.51 -30.31
C LEU A 82 -16.89 4.20 -29.81
N MET A 83 -16.25 3.50 -28.87
CA MET A 83 -16.78 2.28 -28.23
C MET A 83 -17.69 2.54 -27.02
N ARG A 84 -17.88 3.80 -26.61
CA ARG A 84 -18.89 4.23 -25.63
C ARG A 84 -20.14 4.77 -26.31
#